data_AF-A0A2V9V899-F1
#
_entry.id   AF-A0A2V9V899-F1
#
_cell.length_a   1.000
_cell.length_b   1.000
_cell.length_c   1.000
_cell.angle_alpha   90.00
_cell.angle_beta   90.00
_cell.angle_gamma   90.00
#
_symmetry.space_group_name_H-M   'P 1'
#
loop_
_entity.id
_entity.type
_entity.pdbx_description
1 polymer ?
#
loop_
_entity_poly.entity_id
_entity_poly.type
_entity_poly.pdbx_seq_one_letter_code
_entity_poly.pdbx_strand_id
1 'polypeptide(L)'
;MIPPESGKLSSQVGVSLQGTLYDWLGKRAIRGVLAASLALAVCGATQAARSGDTEPQKATIYRPADPLSASAFDHFYNMDYDRSVQEFQKILDRHPSDPFAVNHLLTAVMFRELYRMGALNTGDYANDSFIGTAHHPADPKSKTQIKELVDRAEKLEEEQLKADPKNVDAIYARGNTRAQFSTYTALVERAWFSALHNAVGARHDHEKVLELSPQYTDAKLVVGAHNYVMGSLPWGVKVAVSMVGLSGSKEKGIEYLYEVARANTENSVDAKIALLLFLRREHRYSEALGLLRGMIQQYPQNVLMALEEGTLLRSLGQYQDAAAVYRKIWDAGRAGKYPGLHYEVAAEYLGDLLRSQKDYAAAAAAYDMVAQVQQPDSEILQKANLGAGEMYDLQQKRDLATRKYQAVIATNSNSPPADIARKRLKEPYRAD
;
A
#
# COMPACT_ATOMS: atom_id res chain seq x y z
N MET A 1 8.13 2.52 -71.74
CA MET A 1 6.81 1.94 -71.47
C MET A 1 6.82 1.53 -70.01
N ILE A 2 6.07 2.25 -69.17
CA ILE A 2 6.03 2.13 -67.71
C ILE A 2 4.99 1.06 -67.34
N PRO A 3 5.27 0.08 -66.48
CA PRO A 3 4.23 -0.70 -65.81
C PRO A 3 3.90 -0.10 -64.42
N PRO A 4 2.66 -0.28 -63.90
CA PRO A 4 2.20 0.39 -62.69
C PRO A 4 2.56 -0.42 -61.43
N GLU A 5 3.21 0.22 -60.45
CA GLU A 5 3.27 -0.30 -59.08
C GLU A 5 2.04 0.20 -58.30
N SER A 6 1.10 -0.72 -58.11
CA SER A 6 -0.01 -0.57 -57.16
C SER A 6 0.44 -0.93 -55.74
N GLY A 7 0.25 0.02 -54.84
CA GLY A 7 -0.07 -0.11 -53.41
C GLY A 7 0.33 -1.38 -52.67
N LYS A 8 1.32 -1.24 -51.78
CA LYS A 8 1.48 -2.05 -50.55
C LYS A 8 2.50 -1.39 -49.62
N LEU A 9 2.17 -0.24 -49.04
CA LEU A 9 3.05 0.39 -48.03
C LEU A 9 2.32 1.07 -46.86
N SER A 10 0.98 1.02 -46.77
CA SER A 10 0.25 1.77 -45.72
C SER A 10 -0.34 0.93 -44.56
N SER A 11 -0.31 -0.41 -44.59
CA SER A 11 -1.00 -1.20 -43.55
C SER A 11 -0.12 -1.76 -42.43
N GLN A 12 1.21 -1.82 -42.58
CA GLN A 12 2.09 -2.37 -41.53
C GLN A 12 2.70 -1.31 -40.60
N VAL A 13 2.77 -0.04 -41.01
CA VAL A 13 3.29 1.04 -40.14
C VAL A 13 2.22 1.54 -39.16
N GLY A 14 0.93 1.48 -39.54
CA GLY A 14 -0.18 1.92 -38.69
C GLY A 14 -0.50 1.02 -37.49
N VAL A 15 -0.30 -0.31 -37.63
CA VAL A 15 -0.60 -1.28 -36.56
C VAL A 15 0.49 -1.28 -35.47
N SER A 16 1.75 -0.99 -35.82
CA SER A 16 2.84 -0.94 -34.82
C SER A 16 2.83 0.33 -33.97
N LEU A 17 2.36 1.46 -34.52
CA LEU A 17 2.22 2.73 -33.79
C LEU A 17 0.99 2.74 -32.88
N GLN A 18 -0.12 2.11 -33.28
CA GLN A 18 -1.26 1.92 -32.38
C GLN A 18 -0.95 0.95 -31.23
N GLY A 19 -0.26 -0.16 -31.50
CA GLY A 19 0.16 -1.11 -30.44
C GLY A 19 1.15 -0.50 -29.44
N THR A 20 2.13 0.29 -29.90
CA THR A 20 3.10 0.96 -29.03
C THR A 20 2.52 2.17 -28.31
N LEU A 21 1.59 2.92 -28.91
CA LEU A 21 0.87 4.01 -28.25
C LEU A 21 -0.16 3.47 -27.23
N TYR A 22 -0.83 2.34 -27.51
CA TYR A 22 -1.70 1.66 -26.54
C TYR A 22 -0.91 0.99 -25.41
N ASP A 23 0.29 0.46 -25.67
CA ASP A 23 1.14 -0.12 -24.63
C ASP A 23 1.84 0.98 -23.79
N TRP A 24 2.10 2.16 -24.38
CA TRP A 24 2.66 3.33 -23.70
C TRP A 24 1.62 4.17 -22.93
N LEU A 25 0.45 4.43 -23.52
CA LEU A 25 -0.72 5.00 -22.84
C LEU A 25 -1.29 4.01 -21.84
N GLY A 26 -1.28 2.71 -22.17
CA GLY A 26 -1.62 1.60 -21.28
C GLY A 26 -0.72 1.63 -20.06
N LYS A 27 0.60 1.51 -20.18
CA LYS A 27 1.51 1.50 -19.00
C LYS A 27 1.43 2.77 -18.15
N ARG A 28 1.14 3.95 -18.73
CA ARG A 28 0.99 5.22 -17.98
C ARG A 28 -0.41 5.45 -17.40
N ALA A 29 -1.47 5.01 -18.07
CA ALA A 29 -2.84 5.02 -17.56
C ALA A 29 -3.05 3.90 -16.53
N ILE A 30 -2.43 2.73 -16.74
CA ILE A 30 -2.27 1.65 -15.76
C ILE A 30 -1.54 2.19 -14.54
N ARG A 31 -0.38 2.87 -14.67
CA ARG A 31 0.30 3.56 -13.54
C ARG A 31 -0.61 4.49 -12.73
N GLY A 32 -1.44 5.28 -13.42
CA GLY A 32 -2.39 6.18 -12.77
C GLY A 32 -3.52 5.42 -12.08
N VAL A 33 -4.25 4.56 -12.80
CA VAL A 33 -5.35 3.73 -12.28
C VAL A 33 -4.90 2.80 -11.15
N LEU A 34 -3.65 2.31 -11.17
CA LEU A 34 -3.09 1.44 -10.13
C LEU A 34 -2.76 2.16 -8.83
N ALA A 35 -2.53 3.47 -8.86
CA ALA A 35 -2.47 4.27 -7.64
C ALA A 35 -3.85 4.37 -6.95
N ALA A 36 -4.96 4.08 -7.65
CA ALA A 36 -6.32 4.14 -7.11
C ALA A 36 -6.70 2.89 -6.30
N SER A 37 -6.23 1.71 -6.72
CA SER A 37 -6.49 0.43 -6.04
C SER A 37 -5.79 0.30 -4.69
N LEU A 38 -4.85 1.19 -4.37
CA LEU A 38 -3.93 1.07 -3.23
C LEU A 38 -4.11 2.14 -2.16
N ALA A 39 -4.84 3.21 -2.47
CA ALA A 39 -5.16 4.25 -1.50
C ALA A 39 -6.15 3.77 -0.42
N LEU A 40 -6.73 2.57 -0.51
CA LEU A 40 -7.77 2.08 0.40
C LEU A 40 -7.25 1.44 1.70
N ALA A 41 -6.02 1.73 2.12
CA ALA A 41 -5.30 0.93 3.10
C ALA A 41 -4.86 1.70 4.36
N VAL A 42 -5.79 1.95 5.31
CA VAL A 42 -5.59 2.20 6.79
C VAL A 42 -5.37 3.66 7.27
N CYS A 43 -4.91 4.07 8.48
CA CYS A 43 -5.33 5.27 9.28
C CYS A 43 -4.72 6.70 9.22
N GLY A 44 -5.06 7.55 10.21
CA GLY A 44 -4.63 8.90 10.59
C GLY A 44 -5.07 9.29 12.02
N ALA A 45 -4.68 10.47 12.47
CA ALA A 45 -4.58 11.01 13.82
C ALA A 45 -5.39 12.28 14.07
N THR A 46 -5.47 12.69 15.34
CA THR A 46 -5.61 14.10 15.74
C THR A 46 -4.69 14.47 16.92
N GLN A 47 -4.49 15.79 17.10
CA GLN A 47 -3.58 16.44 18.05
C GLN A 47 -4.36 17.27 19.09
N ALA A 48 -3.87 17.24 20.33
CA ALA A 48 -3.92 18.18 21.47
C ALA A 48 -5.19 18.96 21.86
N ALA A 49 -5.66 18.64 23.07
CA ALA A 49 -6.12 19.51 24.17
C ALA A 49 -6.90 20.80 23.84
N ARG A 50 -8.21 20.75 24.11
CA ARG A 50 -8.90 21.81 24.87
C ARG A 50 -9.72 21.15 25.98
N SER A 51 -9.53 21.62 27.20
CA SER A 51 -10.42 21.38 28.34
C SER A 51 -11.74 22.10 28.11
N GLY A 52 -12.86 21.38 28.18
CA GLY A 52 -14.21 21.93 28.11
C GLY A 52 -15.15 20.94 27.43
N ASP A 53 -15.95 20.26 28.25
CA ASP A 53 -17.11 19.42 27.91
C ASP A 53 -16.89 18.32 26.87
N THR A 54 -16.56 17.12 27.37
CA THR A 54 -16.64 15.87 26.61
C THR A 54 -18.09 15.58 26.24
N GLU A 55 -18.50 16.00 25.04
CA GLU A 55 -19.50 15.22 24.31
C GLU A 55 -18.96 13.78 24.19
N PRO A 56 -19.77 12.75 24.49
CA PRO A 56 -19.33 11.37 24.30
C PRO A 56 -18.97 11.18 22.83
N GLN A 57 -17.71 10.83 22.59
CA GLN A 57 -17.22 10.46 21.27
C GLN A 57 -18.13 9.33 20.75
N LYS A 58 -18.87 9.59 19.66
CA LYS A 58 -19.80 8.59 19.11
C LYS A 58 -19.03 7.29 18.87
N ALA A 59 -19.51 6.20 19.46
CA ALA A 59 -18.92 4.89 19.25
C ALA A 59 -18.94 4.54 17.76
N THR A 60 -17.86 3.96 17.27
CA THR A 60 -17.78 3.48 15.89
C THR A 60 -18.84 2.43 15.63
N ILE A 61 -19.59 2.61 14.55
CA ILE A 61 -20.61 1.68 14.10
C ILE A 61 -19.92 0.70 13.16
N TYR A 62 -19.94 -0.58 13.52
CA TYR A 62 -19.41 -1.69 12.72
C TYR A 62 -20.55 -2.48 12.07
N ARG A 63 -20.31 -3.00 10.87
CA ARG A 63 -21.27 -3.84 10.13
C ARG A 63 -20.67 -5.22 9.81
N PRO A 64 -21.34 -6.34 10.13
CA PRO A 64 -22.47 -6.43 11.03
C PRO A 64 -22.10 -5.96 12.45
N ALA A 65 -23.11 -5.60 13.24
CA ALA A 65 -22.90 -5.33 14.65
C ALA A 65 -22.51 -6.65 15.35
N ASP A 66 -21.29 -6.72 15.86
CA ASP A 66 -20.79 -7.86 16.62
C ASP A 66 -19.89 -7.39 17.78
N PRO A 67 -19.95 -8.04 18.96
CA PRO A 67 -19.07 -7.70 20.08
C PRO A 67 -17.56 -7.81 19.80
N LEU A 68 -17.16 -8.60 18.79
CA LEU A 68 -15.76 -8.76 18.39
C LEU A 68 -15.28 -7.72 17.37
N SER A 69 -16.17 -6.92 16.77
CA SER A 69 -15.78 -6.03 15.66
C SER A 69 -14.68 -5.04 16.07
N ALA A 70 -14.85 -4.39 17.22
CA ALA A 70 -13.87 -3.41 17.70
C ALA A 70 -12.48 -4.03 17.92
N SER A 71 -12.38 -5.22 18.52
CA SER A 71 -11.09 -5.89 18.73
C SER A 71 -10.50 -6.41 17.43
N ALA A 72 -11.32 -6.93 16.51
CA ALA A 72 -10.86 -7.45 15.23
C ALA A 72 -10.20 -6.36 14.37
N PHE A 73 -10.79 -5.17 14.35
CA PHE A 73 -10.21 -3.98 13.71
C PHE A 73 -8.98 -3.44 14.45
N ASP A 74 -9.00 -3.41 15.79
CA ASP A 74 -7.83 -2.99 16.57
C ASP A 74 -6.62 -3.88 16.29
N HIS A 75 -6.80 -5.21 16.31
CA HIS A 75 -5.76 -6.17 15.95
C HIS A 75 -5.32 -6.00 14.49
N PHE A 76 -6.27 -5.81 13.56
CA PHE A 76 -5.96 -5.57 12.14
C PHE A 76 -5.04 -4.36 11.94
N TYR A 77 -5.41 -3.22 12.54
CA TYR A 77 -4.66 -1.98 12.38
C TYR A 77 -3.37 -1.95 13.21
N ASN A 78 -3.26 -2.77 14.27
CA ASN A 78 -2.00 -3.06 14.95
C ASN A 78 -1.14 -4.13 14.26
N MET A 79 -1.54 -4.61 13.08
CA MET A 79 -0.86 -5.64 12.28
C MET A 79 -0.81 -7.02 12.92
N ASP A 80 -1.62 -7.29 13.94
CA ASP A 80 -1.84 -8.64 14.45
C ASP A 80 -2.87 -9.36 13.57
N TYR A 81 -2.45 -9.64 12.34
CA TYR A 81 -3.33 -10.21 11.33
C TYR A 81 -3.83 -11.60 11.71
N ASP A 82 -3.06 -12.40 12.44
CA ASP A 82 -3.49 -13.73 12.84
C ASP A 82 -4.64 -13.70 13.85
N ARG A 83 -4.58 -12.82 14.87
CA ARG A 83 -5.73 -12.61 15.77
C ARG A 83 -6.91 -11.99 15.03
N SER A 84 -6.66 -10.98 14.20
CA SER A 84 -7.70 -10.33 13.41
C SER A 84 -8.45 -11.31 12.50
N VAL A 85 -7.74 -12.18 11.77
CA VAL A 85 -8.34 -13.23 10.91
C VAL A 85 -9.18 -14.20 11.74
N GLN A 86 -8.69 -14.64 12.90
CA GLN A 86 -9.45 -15.53 13.78
C GLN A 86 -10.74 -14.87 14.30
N GLU A 87 -10.68 -13.58 14.62
CA GLU A 87 -11.84 -12.83 15.13
C GLU A 87 -12.85 -12.55 14.02
N PHE A 88 -12.41 -12.12 12.84
CA PHE A 88 -13.31 -11.95 11.68
C PHE A 88 -13.91 -13.28 11.21
N GLN A 89 -13.19 -14.39 11.32
CA GLN A 89 -13.78 -15.72 11.08
C GLN A 89 -14.93 -16.01 12.07
N LYS A 90 -14.74 -15.74 13.37
CA LYS A 90 -15.81 -15.91 14.37
C LYS A 90 -17.01 -15.00 14.10
N ILE A 91 -16.77 -13.77 13.62
CA ILE A 91 -17.85 -12.86 13.21
C ILE A 91 -18.60 -13.47 12.02
N LEU A 92 -17.90 -13.96 11.00
CA LEU A 92 -18.51 -14.62 9.85
C LEU A 92 -19.29 -15.89 10.22
N ASP A 93 -18.82 -16.66 11.20
CA ASP A 93 -19.52 -17.85 11.67
C ASP A 93 -20.86 -17.51 12.36
N ARG A 94 -20.94 -16.34 13.02
CA ARG A 94 -22.18 -15.83 13.63
C ARG A 94 -23.11 -15.13 12.63
N HIS A 95 -22.55 -14.54 11.59
CA HIS A 95 -23.26 -13.81 10.55
C HIS A 95 -23.00 -14.42 9.16
N PRO A 96 -23.33 -15.71 8.92
CA PRO A 96 -22.85 -16.46 7.75
C PRO A 96 -23.42 -15.97 6.41
N SER A 97 -24.52 -15.23 6.43
CA SER A 97 -25.21 -14.66 5.27
C SER A 97 -24.99 -13.14 5.11
N ASP A 98 -24.12 -12.55 5.93
CA ASP A 98 -23.80 -11.12 5.88
C ASP A 98 -22.55 -10.86 5.01
N PRO A 99 -22.64 -10.07 3.93
CA PRO A 99 -21.52 -9.82 3.04
C PRO A 99 -20.43 -8.95 3.68
N PHE A 100 -20.75 -8.10 4.66
CA PHE A 100 -19.73 -7.33 5.37
C PHE A 100 -18.83 -8.23 6.20
N ALA A 101 -19.39 -9.27 6.83
CA ALA A 101 -18.58 -10.24 7.58
C ALA A 101 -17.59 -10.99 6.67
N VAL A 102 -17.98 -11.30 5.43
CA VAL A 102 -17.08 -11.87 4.42
C VAL A 102 -16.01 -10.86 4.02
N ASN A 103 -16.41 -9.61 3.74
CA ASN A 103 -15.48 -8.54 3.33
C ASN A 103 -14.44 -8.22 4.39
N HIS A 104 -14.80 -8.26 5.67
CA HIS A 104 -13.84 -8.04 6.75
C HIS A 104 -12.81 -9.16 6.86
N LEU A 105 -13.24 -10.43 6.75
CA LEU A 105 -12.32 -11.55 6.72
C LEU A 105 -11.42 -11.51 5.47
N LEU A 106 -11.99 -11.17 4.32
CA LEU A 106 -11.26 -10.96 3.06
C LEU A 106 -10.18 -9.89 3.22
N THR A 107 -10.49 -8.73 3.82
CA THR A 107 -9.51 -7.68 4.14
C THR A 107 -8.37 -8.25 4.97
N ALA A 108 -8.67 -8.90 6.10
CA ALA A 108 -7.63 -9.37 7.03
C ALA A 108 -6.71 -10.43 6.39
N VAL A 109 -7.29 -11.40 5.66
CA VAL A 109 -6.51 -12.42 4.94
C VAL A 109 -5.64 -11.79 3.85
N MET A 110 -6.20 -10.86 3.05
CA MET A 110 -5.49 -10.20 1.97
C MET A 110 -4.32 -9.37 2.47
N PHE A 111 -4.53 -8.54 3.49
CA PHE A 111 -3.47 -7.66 4.02
C PHE A 111 -2.38 -8.43 4.78
N ARG A 112 -2.72 -9.55 5.44
CA ARG A 112 -1.72 -10.47 5.98
C ARG A 112 -0.79 -10.96 4.87
N GLU A 113 -1.37 -11.35 3.74
CA GLU A 113 -0.60 -11.84 2.61
C GLU A 113 0.23 -10.73 1.95
N LEU A 114 -0.35 -9.54 1.76
CA LEU A 114 0.39 -8.38 1.24
C LEU A 114 1.56 -7.98 2.15
N TYR A 115 1.38 -8.06 3.47
CA TYR A 115 2.48 -7.83 4.42
C TYR A 115 3.59 -8.87 4.26
N ARG A 116 3.23 -10.17 4.23
CA ARG A 116 4.17 -11.28 4.05
C ARG A 116 4.93 -11.18 2.72
N MET A 117 4.27 -10.68 1.68
CA MET A 117 4.90 -10.43 0.38
C MET A 117 5.90 -9.27 0.40
N GLY A 118 5.86 -8.40 1.42
CA GLY A 118 6.57 -7.13 1.41
C GLY A 118 5.89 -6.04 0.57
N ALA A 119 4.64 -6.28 0.14
CA ALA A 119 3.86 -5.39 -0.72
C ALA A 119 3.20 -4.23 0.05
N LEU A 120 3.39 -4.10 1.36
CA LEU A 120 2.88 -2.96 2.16
C LEU A 120 3.96 -1.92 2.47
N ASN A 121 5.14 -1.99 1.87
CA ASN A 121 6.22 -1.03 2.10
C ASN A 121 5.84 0.36 1.56
N THR A 122 5.62 1.33 2.45
CA THR A 122 5.14 2.68 2.10
C THR A 122 6.12 3.46 1.21
N GLY A 123 7.42 3.14 1.27
CA GLY A 123 8.44 3.72 0.41
C GLY A 123 8.20 3.48 -1.09
N ASP A 124 7.68 2.29 -1.43
CA ASP A 124 7.41 1.91 -2.82
C ASP A 124 6.26 2.71 -3.47
N TYR A 125 5.38 3.27 -2.64
CA TYR A 125 4.18 3.97 -3.06
C TYR A 125 4.37 5.48 -3.26
N ALA A 126 5.47 6.03 -2.77
CA ALA A 126 5.74 7.47 -2.86
C ALA A 126 6.24 7.93 -4.23
N ASN A 127 6.87 7.04 -4.99
CA ASN A 127 7.50 7.33 -6.28
C ASN A 127 7.03 6.40 -7.41
N ASP A 128 5.84 5.79 -7.26
CA ASP A 128 5.28 4.79 -8.20
C ASP A 128 6.22 3.57 -8.43
N SER A 129 7.18 3.29 -7.55
CA SER A 129 8.17 2.21 -7.71
C SER A 129 7.61 0.82 -7.44
N PHE A 130 6.49 0.72 -6.72
CA PHE A 130 5.75 -0.53 -6.45
C PHE A 130 5.45 -1.38 -7.71
N ILE A 131 5.34 -0.75 -8.88
CA ILE A 131 5.05 -1.44 -10.15
C ILE A 131 6.22 -2.31 -10.62
N GLY A 132 7.44 -1.94 -10.24
CA GLY A 132 8.67 -2.64 -10.61
C GLY A 132 9.34 -3.41 -9.48
N THR A 133 8.93 -3.19 -8.22
CA THR A 133 9.52 -3.85 -7.06
C THR A 133 9.18 -5.34 -7.07
N ALA A 134 10.22 -6.18 -6.99
CA ALA A 134 10.04 -7.61 -6.75
C ALA A 134 9.65 -7.81 -5.29
N HIS A 135 8.63 -8.62 -5.08
CA HIS A 135 8.10 -9.00 -3.77
C HIS A 135 8.15 -10.52 -3.65
N HIS A 136 8.12 -11.05 -2.43
CA HIS A 136 7.99 -12.49 -2.23
C HIS A 136 6.73 -13.00 -2.95
N PRO A 137 6.78 -14.17 -3.60
CA PRO A 137 5.60 -14.72 -4.27
C PRO A 137 4.50 -14.99 -3.25
N ALA A 138 3.26 -14.72 -3.61
CA ALA A 138 2.11 -15.00 -2.75
C ALA A 138 1.96 -16.50 -2.45
N ASP A 139 1.52 -16.85 -1.24
CA ASP A 139 1.22 -18.23 -0.84
C ASP A 139 0.00 -18.72 -1.65
N PRO A 140 0.13 -19.83 -2.41
CA PRO A 140 -1.00 -20.43 -3.12
C PRO A 140 -2.24 -20.66 -2.24
N LYS A 141 -2.07 -20.99 -0.95
CA LYS A 141 -3.21 -21.18 -0.03
C LYS A 141 -3.92 -19.87 0.26
N SER A 142 -3.17 -18.80 0.54
CA SER A 142 -3.74 -17.45 0.71
C SER A 142 -4.49 -17.02 -0.55
N LYS A 143 -3.93 -17.26 -1.74
CA LYS A 143 -4.60 -16.94 -3.02
C LYS A 143 -5.93 -17.68 -3.17
N THR A 144 -5.95 -18.98 -2.88
CA THR A 144 -7.19 -19.78 -2.92
C THR A 144 -8.22 -19.23 -1.93
N GLN A 145 -7.82 -19.00 -0.68
CA GLN A 145 -8.71 -18.48 0.35
C GLN A 145 -9.28 -17.11 -0.02
N ILE A 146 -8.47 -16.20 -0.58
CA ILE A 146 -8.93 -14.89 -1.06
C ILE A 146 -10.00 -15.04 -2.14
N LYS A 147 -9.78 -15.92 -3.13
CA LYS A 147 -10.75 -16.15 -4.22
C LYS A 147 -12.06 -16.76 -3.70
N GLU A 148 -11.97 -17.74 -2.79
CA GLU A 148 -13.15 -18.35 -2.18
C GLU A 148 -13.98 -17.32 -1.38
N LEU A 149 -13.32 -16.38 -0.69
CA LEU A 149 -14.00 -15.30 0.01
C LEU A 149 -14.65 -14.29 -0.94
N VAL A 150 -13.98 -13.93 -2.04
CA VAL A 150 -14.55 -13.08 -3.10
C VAL A 150 -15.79 -13.75 -3.70
N ASP A 151 -15.69 -15.00 -4.13
CA ASP A 151 -16.80 -15.76 -4.73
C ASP A 151 -17.99 -15.85 -3.75
N ARG A 152 -17.71 -16.03 -2.45
CA ARG A 152 -18.74 -16.07 -1.40
C ARG A 152 -19.41 -14.70 -1.22
N ALA A 153 -18.64 -13.62 -1.16
CA ALA A 153 -19.17 -12.26 -1.03
C ALA A 153 -20.07 -11.91 -2.22
N GLU A 154 -19.59 -12.13 -3.45
CA GLU A 154 -20.34 -11.86 -4.68
C GLU A 154 -21.66 -12.63 -4.70
N LYS A 155 -21.67 -13.90 -4.30
CA LYS A 155 -22.90 -14.71 -4.23
C LYS A 155 -23.92 -14.11 -3.25
N LEU A 156 -23.50 -13.75 -2.04
CA LEU A 156 -24.39 -13.17 -1.03
C LEU A 156 -24.94 -11.81 -1.48
N GLU A 157 -24.09 -10.96 -2.04
CA GLU A 157 -24.45 -9.64 -2.55
C GLU A 157 -25.44 -9.75 -3.71
N GLU A 158 -25.20 -10.66 -4.66
CA GLU A 158 -26.13 -10.92 -5.75
C GLU A 158 -27.49 -11.43 -5.26
N GLU A 159 -27.51 -12.34 -4.29
CA GLU A 159 -28.75 -12.84 -3.69
C GLU A 159 -29.55 -11.69 -3.04
N GLN A 160 -28.87 -10.82 -2.28
CA GLN A 160 -29.51 -9.65 -1.66
C GLN A 160 -30.00 -8.63 -2.69
N LEU A 161 -29.22 -8.37 -3.75
CA LEU A 161 -29.59 -7.42 -4.81
C LEU A 161 -30.67 -7.94 -5.76
N LYS A 162 -30.79 -9.26 -5.93
CA LYS A 162 -31.91 -9.88 -6.66
C LYS A 162 -33.21 -9.71 -5.87
N ALA A 163 -33.17 -9.79 -4.55
CA ALA A 163 -34.32 -9.59 -3.68
C ALA A 163 -34.71 -8.11 -3.57
N ASP A 164 -33.73 -7.22 -3.40
CA ASP A 164 -33.92 -5.77 -3.39
C ASP A 164 -32.79 -5.06 -4.16
N PRO A 165 -33.03 -4.66 -5.43
CA PRO A 165 -32.04 -3.96 -6.24
C PRO A 165 -31.62 -2.58 -5.71
N LYS A 166 -32.31 -2.03 -4.70
CA LYS A 166 -31.99 -0.76 -4.04
C LYS A 166 -31.44 -0.94 -2.63
N ASN A 167 -31.13 -2.17 -2.22
CA ASN A 167 -30.50 -2.43 -0.94
C ASN A 167 -29.12 -1.75 -0.89
N VAL A 168 -29.06 -0.61 -0.22
CA VAL A 168 -27.88 0.27 -0.17
C VAL A 168 -26.68 -0.46 0.44
N ASP A 169 -26.90 -1.28 1.47
CA ASP A 169 -25.86 -2.05 2.15
C ASP A 169 -25.28 -3.14 1.25
N ALA A 170 -26.11 -3.83 0.47
CA ALA A 170 -25.65 -4.83 -0.50
C ALA A 170 -24.88 -4.19 -1.68
N ILE A 171 -25.31 -3.01 -2.16
CA ILE A 171 -24.55 -2.26 -3.19
C ILE A 171 -23.20 -1.83 -2.63
N TYR A 172 -23.18 -1.31 -1.40
CA TYR A 172 -21.95 -0.89 -0.73
C TYR A 172 -20.99 -2.06 -0.51
N ALA A 173 -21.49 -3.20 -0.03
CA ALA A 173 -20.69 -4.41 0.18
C ALA A 173 -20.08 -4.91 -1.14
N ARG A 174 -20.85 -4.95 -2.24
CA ARG A 174 -20.33 -5.29 -3.56
C ARG A 174 -19.25 -4.33 -4.06
N GLY A 175 -19.42 -3.05 -3.76
CA GLY A 175 -18.39 -2.04 -4.00
C GLY A 175 -17.08 -2.37 -3.30
N ASN A 176 -17.15 -2.76 -2.02
CA ASN A 176 -15.98 -3.18 -1.23
C ASN A 176 -15.33 -4.46 -1.78
N THR A 177 -16.12 -5.48 -2.12
CA THR A 177 -15.63 -6.74 -2.72
C THR A 177 -14.86 -6.49 -4.01
N ARG A 178 -15.43 -5.67 -4.91
CA ARG A 178 -14.76 -5.25 -6.15
C ARG A 178 -13.49 -4.45 -5.88
N ALA A 179 -13.51 -3.54 -4.90
CA ALA A 179 -12.31 -2.77 -4.54
C ALA A 179 -11.19 -3.68 -4.03
N GLN A 180 -11.50 -4.62 -3.15
CA GLN A 180 -10.54 -5.60 -2.62
C GLN A 180 -10.01 -6.52 -3.72
N PHE A 181 -10.89 -7.00 -4.62
CA PHE A 181 -10.48 -7.85 -5.73
C PHE A 181 -9.63 -7.09 -6.75
N SER A 182 -9.87 -5.78 -6.92
CA SER A 182 -8.97 -4.90 -7.68
C SER A 182 -7.57 -4.85 -7.06
N THR A 183 -7.46 -4.65 -5.74
CA THR A 183 -6.18 -4.67 -5.03
C THR A 183 -5.46 -6.01 -5.18
N TYR A 184 -6.16 -7.12 -4.97
CA TYR A 184 -5.61 -8.47 -5.14
C TYR A 184 -5.09 -8.70 -6.57
N THR A 185 -5.91 -8.43 -7.58
CA THR A 185 -5.51 -8.67 -8.98
C THR A 185 -4.38 -7.75 -9.44
N ALA A 186 -4.30 -6.52 -8.92
CA ALA A 186 -3.18 -5.62 -9.16
C ALA A 186 -1.87 -6.09 -8.52
N LEU A 187 -1.88 -6.36 -7.21
CA LEU A 187 -0.65 -6.55 -6.44
C LEU A 187 -0.17 -8.01 -6.41
N VAL A 188 -1.10 -8.95 -6.47
CA VAL A 188 -0.78 -10.37 -6.38
C VAL A 188 -0.71 -10.99 -7.78
N GLU A 189 -1.72 -10.78 -8.61
CA GLU A 189 -1.79 -11.43 -9.92
C GLU A 189 -1.17 -10.61 -11.05
N ARG A 190 -0.89 -9.32 -10.82
CA ARG A 190 -0.45 -8.37 -11.87
C ARG A 190 -1.39 -8.37 -13.09
N ALA A 191 -2.66 -8.65 -12.85
CA ALA A 191 -3.74 -8.74 -13.84
C ALA A 191 -4.42 -7.36 -13.99
N TRP A 192 -3.69 -6.41 -14.57
CA TRP A 192 -4.04 -4.99 -14.59
C TRP A 192 -5.42 -4.66 -15.18
N PHE A 193 -5.86 -5.40 -16.21
CA PHE A 193 -7.18 -5.20 -16.80
C PHE A 193 -8.31 -5.59 -15.83
N SER A 194 -8.15 -6.71 -15.14
CA SER A 194 -9.08 -7.15 -14.10
C SER A 194 -9.13 -6.13 -12.95
N ALA A 195 -7.95 -5.64 -12.54
CA ALA A 195 -7.85 -4.62 -11.51
C ALA A 195 -8.61 -3.33 -11.88
N LEU A 196 -8.41 -2.83 -13.11
CA LEU A 196 -9.12 -1.64 -13.59
C LEU A 196 -10.64 -1.86 -13.69
N HIS A 197 -11.07 -3.00 -14.25
CA HIS A 197 -12.50 -3.32 -14.36
C HIS A 197 -13.19 -3.30 -12.99
N ASN A 198 -12.58 -3.96 -12.00
CA ASN A 198 -13.10 -4.03 -10.64
C ASN A 198 -13.04 -2.68 -9.91
N ALA A 199 -11.98 -1.90 -10.09
CA ALA A 199 -11.89 -0.55 -9.52
C ALA A 199 -13.02 0.35 -10.03
N VAL A 200 -13.25 0.35 -11.34
CA VAL A 200 -14.35 1.09 -11.97
C VAL A 200 -15.70 0.59 -11.48
N GLY A 201 -15.91 -0.73 -11.40
CA GLY A 201 -17.13 -1.32 -10.86
C GLY A 201 -17.40 -0.90 -9.41
N ALA A 202 -16.38 -0.92 -8.56
CA ALA A 202 -16.45 -0.46 -7.17
C ALA A 202 -16.86 1.01 -7.10
N ARG A 203 -16.23 1.88 -7.90
CA ARG A 203 -16.58 3.30 -7.96
C ARG A 203 -18.06 3.49 -8.30
N HIS A 204 -18.58 2.81 -9.32
CA HIS A 204 -19.98 2.93 -9.72
C HIS A 204 -20.93 2.49 -8.60
N ASP A 205 -20.61 1.41 -7.89
CA ASP A 205 -21.40 0.95 -6.74
C ASP A 205 -21.42 1.98 -5.62
N HIS A 206 -20.27 2.56 -5.26
CA HIS A 206 -20.22 3.58 -4.21
C HIS A 206 -20.83 4.92 -4.63
N GLU A 207 -20.71 5.33 -5.91
CA GLU A 207 -21.46 6.47 -6.43
C GLU A 207 -22.97 6.20 -6.32
N LYS A 208 -23.42 4.96 -6.63
CA LYS A 208 -24.82 4.58 -6.50
C LYS A 208 -25.32 4.60 -5.05
N VAL A 209 -24.48 4.18 -4.11
CA VAL A 209 -24.76 4.29 -2.68
C VAL A 209 -24.97 5.75 -2.29
N LEU A 210 -24.11 6.67 -2.74
CA LEU A 210 -24.24 8.10 -2.44
C LEU A 210 -25.45 8.75 -3.12
N GLU A 211 -25.90 8.24 -4.28
CA GLU A 211 -27.16 8.68 -4.90
C GLU A 211 -28.39 8.25 -4.08
N LEU A 212 -28.40 7.02 -3.56
CA LEU A 212 -29.53 6.47 -2.81
C LEU A 212 -29.54 6.91 -1.34
N SER A 213 -28.35 7.11 -0.76
CA SER A 213 -28.12 7.48 0.63
C SER A 213 -26.94 8.46 0.72
N PRO A 214 -27.17 9.77 0.50
CA PRO A 214 -26.11 10.79 0.53
C PRO A 214 -25.34 10.89 1.86
N GLN A 215 -25.96 10.43 2.95
CA GLN A 215 -25.38 10.38 4.29
C GLN A 215 -24.50 9.15 4.55
N TYR A 216 -24.37 8.23 3.58
CA TYR A 216 -23.55 7.03 3.70
C TYR A 216 -22.07 7.36 3.49
N THR A 217 -21.50 8.06 4.48
CA THR A 217 -20.18 8.71 4.38
C THR A 217 -19.09 7.76 3.91
N ASP A 218 -19.10 6.49 4.34
CA ASP A 218 -18.09 5.51 3.97
C ASP A 218 -17.97 5.25 2.47
N ALA A 219 -19.04 5.45 1.69
CA ALA A 219 -18.97 5.29 0.24
C ALA A 219 -18.09 6.38 -0.40
N LYS A 220 -17.84 7.50 0.29
CA LYS A 220 -16.91 8.53 -0.18
C LYS A 220 -15.46 8.07 -0.17
N LEU A 221 -15.11 6.97 0.52
CA LEU A 221 -13.74 6.45 0.54
C LEU A 221 -13.27 6.05 -0.87
N VAL A 222 -13.97 5.10 -1.50
CA VAL A 222 -13.63 4.62 -2.85
C VAL A 222 -13.81 5.72 -3.89
N VAL A 223 -14.89 6.51 -3.78
CA VAL A 223 -15.15 7.62 -4.71
C VAL A 223 -14.08 8.72 -4.58
N GLY A 224 -13.64 9.03 -3.37
CA GLY A 224 -12.59 10.01 -3.08
C GLY A 224 -11.23 9.57 -3.62
N ALA A 225 -10.85 8.31 -3.36
CA ALA A 225 -9.64 7.70 -3.91
C ALA A 225 -9.62 7.77 -5.45
N HIS A 226 -10.71 7.38 -6.11
CA HIS A 226 -10.84 7.46 -7.56
C HIS A 226 -10.76 8.91 -8.06
N ASN A 227 -11.44 9.85 -7.41
CA ASN A 227 -11.40 11.27 -7.79
C ASN A 227 -9.97 11.81 -7.77
N TYR A 228 -9.22 11.51 -6.70
CA TYR A 228 -7.84 11.96 -6.58
C TYR A 228 -6.95 11.38 -7.68
N VAL A 229 -7.06 10.08 -7.92
CA VAL A 229 -6.24 9.42 -8.94
C VAL A 229 -6.54 9.91 -10.34
N MET A 230 -7.82 9.96 -10.71
CA MET A 230 -8.24 10.50 -12.01
C MET A 230 -7.83 11.97 -12.16
N GLY A 231 -7.93 12.74 -11.07
CA GLY A 231 -7.45 14.12 -10.96
C GLY A 231 -5.92 14.26 -11.02
N SER A 232 -5.16 13.18 -10.82
CA SER A 232 -3.69 13.18 -10.83
C SER A 232 -3.09 12.75 -12.17
N LEU A 233 -3.92 12.28 -13.10
CA LEU A 233 -3.46 11.86 -14.43
C LEU A 233 -2.86 13.02 -15.25
N PRO A 234 -1.85 12.76 -16.10
CA PRO A 234 -1.40 13.74 -17.09
C PRO A 234 -2.56 14.20 -17.98
N TRP A 235 -2.56 15.46 -18.40
CA TRP A 235 -3.69 16.08 -19.11
C TRP A 235 -4.17 15.28 -20.34
N GLY A 236 -3.26 14.77 -21.17
CA GLY A 236 -3.64 13.96 -22.35
C GLY A 236 -4.34 12.66 -21.97
N VAL A 237 -3.97 12.03 -20.85
CA VAL A 237 -4.63 10.82 -20.34
C VAL A 237 -6.01 11.19 -19.78
N LYS A 238 -6.14 12.29 -19.04
CA LYS A 238 -7.43 12.79 -18.53
C LYS A 238 -8.46 13.00 -19.63
N VAL A 239 -8.05 13.56 -20.77
CA VAL A 239 -8.93 13.77 -21.92
C VAL A 239 -9.38 12.43 -22.52
N ALA A 240 -8.48 11.45 -22.65
CA ALA A 240 -8.84 10.14 -23.19
C ALA A 240 -9.83 9.38 -22.29
N VAL A 241 -9.59 9.38 -20.98
CA VAL A 241 -10.45 8.67 -20.02
C VAL A 241 -11.79 9.37 -19.80
N SER A 242 -11.87 10.70 -19.95
CA SER A 242 -13.15 11.42 -19.85
C SER A 242 -14.09 11.12 -21.02
N MET A 243 -13.57 10.79 -22.20
CA MET A 243 -14.39 10.34 -23.35
C MET A 243 -15.11 9.02 -23.08
N VAL A 244 -14.59 8.19 -22.17
CA VAL A 244 -15.24 6.94 -21.73
C VAL A 244 -15.95 7.09 -20.38
N GLY A 245 -16.24 8.33 -19.96
CA GLY A 245 -17.02 8.63 -18.75
C GLY A 245 -16.20 8.65 -17.44
N LEU A 246 -14.89 8.46 -17.48
CA LEU A 246 -14.05 8.48 -16.28
C LEU A 246 -13.47 9.89 -16.06
N SER A 247 -13.79 10.49 -14.92
CA SER A 247 -13.26 11.81 -14.55
C SER A 247 -13.01 11.92 -13.04
N GLY A 248 -12.27 12.93 -12.61
CA GLY A 248 -12.08 13.21 -11.19
C GLY A 248 -11.31 14.49 -10.93
N SER A 249 -11.38 14.97 -9.69
CA SER A 249 -10.67 16.14 -9.17
C SER A 249 -9.83 15.73 -7.96
N LYS A 250 -8.58 16.21 -7.90
CA LYS A 250 -7.70 15.99 -6.74
C LYS A 250 -8.32 16.55 -5.48
N GLU A 251 -8.84 17.77 -5.58
CA GLU A 251 -9.41 18.54 -4.50
C GLU A 251 -10.62 17.83 -3.93
N LYS A 252 -11.57 17.42 -4.80
CA LYS A 252 -12.74 16.64 -4.39
C LYS A 252 -12.36 15.29 -3.79
N GLY A 253 -11.33 14.66 -4.33
CA GLY A 253 -10.81 13.39 -3.79
C GLY A 253 -10.31 13.54 -2.36
N ILE A 254 -9.48 14.55 -2.09
CA ILE A 254 -8.95 14.85 -0.75
C ILE A 254 -10.08 15.29 0.20
N GLU A 255 -11.04 16.09 -0.28
CA GLU A 255 -12.21 16.51 0.51
C GLU A 255 -13.02 15.31 0.99
N TYR A 256 -13.39 14.40 0.08
CA TYR A 256 -14.16 13.20 0.41
C TYR A 256 -13.44 12.32 1.43
N LEU A 257 -12.14 12.14 1.27
CA LEU A 257 -11.38 11.35 2.24
C LEU A 257 -11.30 12.03 3.61
N TYR A 258 -11.24 13.37 3.67
CA TYR A 258 -11.33 14.10 4.94
C TYR A 258 -12.68 13.93 5.63
N GLU A 259 -13.77 13.86 4.87
CA GLU A 259 -15.09 13.59 5.41
C GLU A 259 -15.15 12.20 6.06
N VAL A 260 -14.69 11.16 5.38
CA VAL A 260 -14.66 9.79 5.94
C VAL A 260 -13.72 9.70 7.13
N ALA A 261 -12.54 10.31 7.05
CA ALA A 261 -11.56 10.35 8.13
C ALA A 261 -12.10 10.93 9.44
N ARG A 262 -13.08 11.85 9.38
CA ARG A 262 -13.69 12.54 10.52
C ARG A 262 -15.00 11.91 11.01
N ALA A 263 -15.55 10.96 10.26
CA ALA A 263 -16.90 10.42 10.52
C ALA A 263 -16.98 9.43 11.69
N ASN A 264 -15.83 8.97 12.23
CA ASN A 264 -15.71 7.93 13.26
C ASN A 264 -16.42 6.61 12.87
N THR A 265 -16.37 6.23 11.60
CA THR A 265 -16.90 4.99 11.03
C THR A 265 -15.82 3.91 10.95
N GLU A 266 -16.20 2.68 10.61
CA GLU A 266 -15.23 1.58 10.42
C GLU A 266 -14.17 1.91 9.34
N ASN A 267 -14.52 2.73 8.35
CA ASN A 267 -13.62 3.19 7.29
C ASN A 267 -12.90 4.52 7.57
N SER A 268 -13.17 5.18 8.71
CA SER A 268 -12.44 6.39 9.10
C SER A 268 -10.96 6.13 9.23
N VAL A 269 -10.61 4.89 9.53
CA VAL A 269 -9.23 4.47 9.51
C VAL A 269 -8.75 4.48 8.07
N ASP A 270 -9.28 3.63 7.20
CA ASP A 270 -8.82 3.50 5.80
C ASP A 270 -8.71 4.80 5.00
N ALA A 271 -9.63 5.75 5.21
CA ALA A 271 -9.60 7.05 4.57
C ALA A 271 -8.37 7.89 4.91
N LYS A 272 -7.79 7.68 6.08
CA LYS A 272 -6.71 8.52 6.55
C LYS A 272 -5.33 8.08 6.04
N ILE A 273 -5.08 6.82 5.70
CA ILE A 273 -3.85 6.39 4.98
C ILE A 273 -4.02 6.72 3.53
N ALA A 274 -5.24 6.61 2.96
CA ALA A 274 -5.53 7.20 1.67
C ALA A 274 -5.04 8.66 1.62
N LEU A 275 -5.45 9.45 2.62
CA LEU A 275 -4.98 10.83 2.79
C LEU A 275 -3.48 10.92 3.01
N LEU A 276 -2.88 10.14 3.90
CA LEU A 276 -1.43 10.13 4.15
C LEU A 276 -0.64 9.97 2.84
N LEU A 277 -1.00 8.97 2.03
CA LEU A 277 -0.35 8.67 0.75
C LEU A 277 -0.52 9.83 -0.24
N PHE A 278 -1.73 10.38 -0.34
CA PHE A 278 -2.02 11.49 -1.25
C PHE A 278 -1.37 12.80 -0.81
N LEU A 279 -1.42 13.13 0.47
CA LEU A 279 -0.75 14.29 1.05
C LEU A 279 0.77 14.21 0.84
N ARG A 280 1.37 13.01 1.00
CA ARG A 280 2.78 12.79 0.70
C ARG A 280 3.09 13.04 -0.78
N ARG A 281 2.25 12.55 -1.69
CA ARG A 281 2.38 12.79 -3.15
C ARG A 281 2.21 14.27 -3.53
N GLU A 282 1.38 15.01 -2.80
CA GLU A 282 1.23 16.46 -2.94
C GLU A 282 2.29 17.26 -2.14
N HIS A 283 3.31 16.59 -1.57
CA HIS A 283 4.36 17.21 -0.75
C HIS A 283 3.85 17.96 0.50
N ARG A 284 2.63 17.66 0.96
CA ARG A 284 1.99 18.20 2.17
C ARG A 284 2.44 17.41 3.41
N TYR A 285 3.76 17.28 3.60
CA TYR A 285 4.35 16.38 4.59
C TYR A 285 4.01 16.73 6.04
N SER A 286 3.91 18.02 6.40
CA SER A 286 3.56 18.43 7.76
C SER A 286 2.14 18.00 8.14
N GLU A 287 1.21 18.08 7.19
CA GLU A 287 -0.18 17.67 7.38
C GLU A 287 -0.31 16.15 7.45
N ALA A 288 0.40 15.45 6.54
CA ALA A 288 0.56 14.00 6.59
C ALA A 288 1.14 13.52 7.93
N LEU A 289 2.15 14.22 8.46
CA LEU A 289 2.79 13.88 9.74
C LEU A 289 1.86 14.11 10.93
N GLY A 290 1.11 15.23 10.90
CA GLY A 290 0.07 15.51 11.89
C GLY A 290 -0.98 14.40 11.90
N LEU A 291 -1.42 13.98 10.70
CA LEU A 291 -2.32 12.86 10.50
C LEU A 291 -1.67 11.52 10.87
N LEU A 292 -0.37 11.31 10.80
CA LEU A 292 0.21 10.00 11.14
C LEU A 292 0.36 9.80 12.66
N ARG A 293 0.73 10.84 13.41
CA ARG A 293 1.13 10.69 14.82
C ARG A 293 0.07 10.17 15.78
N GLY A 294 -1.15 10.64 15.67
CA GLY A 294 -2.30 10.07 16.39
C GLY A 294 -2.78 8.72 15.86
N MET A 295 -2.42 8.25 14.64
CA MET A 295 -2.55 6.81 14.35
C MET A 295 -1.62 6.02 15.22
N ILE A 296 -0.37 6.48 15.33
CA ILE A 296 0.67 5.79 16.10
C ILE A 296 0.26 5.74 17.57
N GLN A 297 -0.47 6.75 18.06
CA GLN A 297 -1.08 6.71 19.39
C GLN A 297 -2.21 5.69 19.50
N GLN A 298 -3.06 5.57 18.48
CA GLN A 298 -4.19 4.62 18.47
C GLN A 298 -3.74 3.16 18.23
N TYR A 299 -2.74 2.95 17.38
CA TYR A 299 -2.23 1.66 16.92
C TYR A 299 -0.71 1.56 17.14
N PRO A 300 -0.25 1.54 18.40
CA PRO A 300 1.17 1.64 18.73
C PRO A 300 2.03 0.45 18.27
N GLN A 301 1.41 -0.67 17.88
CA GLN A 301 2.10 -1.85 17.34
C GLN A 301 2.27 -1.83 15.83
N ASN A 302 1.63 -0.90 15.13
CA ASN A 302 1.79 -0.78 13.69
C ASN A 302 3.19 -0.23 13.36
N VAL A 303 4.11 -1.12 13.01
CA VAL A 303 5.49 -0.76 12.68
C VAL A 303 5.58 0.04 11.38
N LEU A 304 4.67 -0.17 10.41
CA LEU A 304 4.65 0.57 9.15
C LEU A 304 4.31 2.04 9.36
N MET A 305 3.36 2.34 10.25
CA MET A 305 3.05 3.72 10.64
C MET A 305 4.26 4.38 11.32
N ALA A 306 4.94 3.67 12.22
CA ALA A 306 6.14 4.21 12.86
C ALA A 306 7.27 4.50 11.86
N LEU A 307 7.48 3.62 10.88
CA LEU A 307 8.46 3.82 9.80
C LEU A 307 8.11 5.01 8.90
N GLU A 308 6.82 5.19 8.60
CA GLU A 308 6.35 6.31 7.81
C GLU A 308 6.59 7.65 8.53
N GLU A 309 6.61 7.68 9.87
CA GLU A 309 6.94 8.90 10.62
C GLU A 309 8.37 9.32 10.33
N GLY A 310 9.32 8.38 10.41
CA GLY A 310 10.72 8.63 10.03
C GLY A 310 10.86 9.07 8.58
N THR A 311 10.06 8.49 7.68
CA THR A 311 10.04 8.82 6.26
C THR A 311 9.57 10.26 6.02
N LEU A 312 8.46 10.68 6.65
CA LEU A 312 7.96 12.04 6.54
C LEU A 312 8.91 13.08 7.16
N LEU A 313 9.51 12.77 8.31
CA LEU A 313 10.53 13.63 8.94
C LEU A 313 11.74 13.81 8.01
N ARG A 314 12.18 12.73 7.36
CA ARG A 314 13.24 12.79 6.34
C ARG A 314 12.81 13.67 5.15
N SER A 315 11.57 13.55 4.67
CA SER A 315 11.04 14.41 3.59
C SER A 315 10.92 15.88 3.99
N LEU A 316 10.77 16.18 5.28
CA LEU A 316 10.80 17.54 5.84
C LEU A 316 12.23 18.06 6.10
N GLY A 317 13.27 17.27 5.83
CA GLY A 317 14.66 17.63 6.13
C GLY A 317 15.05 17.50 7.60
N GLN A 318 14.16 16.95 8.44
CA GLN A 318 14.37 16.73 9.88
C GLN A 318 15.15 15.42 10.11
N TYR A 319 16.38 15.36 9.59
CA TYR A 319 17.16 14.12 9.53
C TYR A 319 17.51 13.55 10.92
N GLN A 320 17.77 14.40 11.92
CA GLN A 320 18.07 13.93 13.27
C GLN A 320 16.85 13.27 13.93
N ASP A 321 15.67 13.88 13.76
CA ASP A 321 14.42 13.32 14.27
C ASP A 321 14.06 12.02 13.55
N ALA A 322 14.23 11.96 12.23
CA ALA A 322 14.04 10.74 11.45
C ALA A 322 14.96 9.61 11.93
N ALA A 323 16.25 9.89 12.14
CA ALA A 323 17.21 8.91 12.66
C ALA A 323 16.83 8.44 14.08
N ALA A 324 16.32 9.33 14.93
CA ALA A 324 15.84 8.99 16.27
C ALA A 324 14.62 8.05 16.22
N VAL A 325 13.68 8.29 15.29
CA VAL A 325 12.53 7.39 15.07
C VAL A 325 12.99 5.99 14.68
N TYR A 326 13.89 5.85 13.71
CA TYR A 326 14.37 4.54 13.28
C TYR A 326 15.11 3.78 14.39
N ARG A 327 15.95 4.47 15.18
CA ARG A 327 16.60 3.86 16.35
C ARG A 327 15.57 3.39 17.39
N LYS A 328 14.55 4.21 17.67
CA LYS A 328 13.48 3.85 18.60
C LYS A 328 12.71 2.60 18.15
N ILE A 329 12.42 2.48 16.84
CA ILE A 329 11.76 1.28 16.29
C ILE A 329 12.66 0.05 16.48
N TRP A 330 13.95 0.17 16.17
CA TRP A 330 14.93 -0.89 16.36
C TRP A 330 15.00 -1.37 17.81
N ASP A 331 15.17 -0.44 18.76
CA ASP A 331 15.28 -0.75 20.19
C ASP A 331 14.00 -1.39 20.73
N ALA A 332 12.83 -0.88 20.32
CA ALA A 332 11.54 -1.43 20.72
C ALA A 332 11.33 -2.85 20.14
N GLY A 333 11.71 -3.08 18.89
CA GLY A 333 11.65 -4.41 18.26
C GLY A 333 12.55 -5.42 18.97
N ARG A 334 13.78 -5.03 19.31
CA ARG A 334 14.71 -5.82 20.14
C ARG A 334 14.15 -6.14 21.52
N ALA A 335 13.33 -5.26 22.08
CA ALA A 335 12.61 -5.47 23.34
C ALA A 335 11.31 -6.29 23.19
N GLY A 336 10.99 -6.79 21.99
CA GLY A 336 9.83 -7.63 21.73
C GLY A 336 8.52 -6.87 21.47
N LYS A 337 8.58 -5.56 21.18
CA LYS A 337 7.37 -4.76 20.90
C LYS A 337 6.65 -5.22 19.65
N TYR A 338 7.37 -5.65 18.62
CA TYR A 338 6.83 -5.97 17.28
C TYR A 338 6.92 -7.48 16.97
N PRO A 339 6.14 -8.34 17.68
CA PRO A 339 6.24 -9.79 17.52
C PRO A 339 5.83 -10.21 16.10
N GLY A 340 6.69 -10.98 15.43
CA GLY A 340 6.41 -11.48 14.08
C GLY A 340 6.43 -10.42 12.97
N LEU A 341 6.85 -9.19 13.27
CA LEU A 341 6.95 -8.09 12.31
C LEU A 341 8.42 -7.75 12.02
N HIS A 342 8.67 -7.31 10.79
CA HIS A 342 10.00 -6.95 10.26
C HIS A 342 10.48 -5.58 10.71
N TYR A 343 10.68 -5.38 12.02
CA TYR A 343 11.17 -4.11 12.57
C TYR A 343 12.61 -3.78 12.12
N GLU A 344 13.38 -4.78 11.68
CA GLU A 344 14.74 -4.62 11.17
C GLU A 344 14.84 -3.69 9.96
N VAL A 345 13.76 -3.48 9.21
CA VAL A 345 13.70 -2.50 8.12
C VAL A 345 14.03 -1.08 8.61
N ALA A 346 13.80 -0.77 9.89
CA ALA A 346 14.20 0.50 10.47
C ALA A 346 15.73 0.71 10.44
N ALA A 347 16.51 -0.36 10.59
CA ALA A 347 17.96 -0.29 10.50
C ALA A 347 18.44 -0.06 9.06
N GLU A 348 17.76 -0.66 8.07
CA GLU A 348 17.98 -0.35 6.65
C GLU A 348 17.70 1.13 6.36
N TYR A 349 16.54 1.65 6.81
CA TYR A 349 16.15 3.05 6.60
C TYR A 349 17.09 4.03 7.30
N LEU A 350 17.61 3.68 8.48
CA LEU A 350 18.64 4.43 9.18
C LEU A 350 19.95 4.44 8.37
N GLY A 351 20.36 3.30 7.83
CA GLY A 351 21.53 3.17 6.95
C GLY A 351 21.41 4.04 5.71
N ASP A 352 20.26 4.03 5.04
CA ASP A 352 19.98 4.85 3.86
C ASP A 352 20.04 6.34 4.17
N LEU A 353 19.47 6.74 5.31
CA LEU A 353 19.50 8.12 5.77
C LEU A 353 20.94 8.57 6.04
N LEU A 354 21.71 7.80 6.81
CA LEU A 354 23.10 8.14 7.14
C LEU A 354 24.01 8.14 5.91
N ARG A 355 23.78 7.22 4.96
CA ARG A 355 24.43 7.22 3.66
C ARG A 355 24.17 8.53 2.91
N SER A 356 22.92 9.01 2.90
CA SER A 356 22.57 10.27 2.25
C SER A 356 23.25 11.50 2.88
N GLN A 357 23.59 11.41 4.18
CA GLN A 357 24.36 12.42 4.91
C GLN A 357 25.87 12.23 4.80
N LYS A 358 26.33 11.24 4.00
CA LYS A 358 27.74 10.86 3.82
C LYS A 358 28.44 10.37 5.10
N ASP A 359 27.69 10.00 6.13
CA ASP A 359 28.23 9.31 7.31
C ASP A 359 28.32 7.81 7.02
N TYR A 360 29.29 7.44 6.19
CA TYR A 360 29.45 6.07 5.69
C TYR A 360 29.77 5.08 6.81
N ALA A 361 30.47 5.51 7.86
CA ALA A 361 30.78 4.67 9.01
C ALA A 361 29.52 4.32 9.79
N ALA A 362 28.70 5.31 10.14
CA ALA A 362 27.44 5.06 10.84
C ALA A 362 26.42 4.33 9.94
N ALA A 363 26.40 4.62 8.63
CA ALA A 363 25.56 3.91 7.68
C ALA A 363 25.89 2.41 7.62
N ALA A 364 27.17 2.05 7.50
CA ALA A 364 27.61 0.65 7.53
C ALA A 364 27.20 -0.06 8.82
N ALA A 365 27.39 0.61 9.97
CA ALA A 365 26.99 0.07 11.27
C ALA A 365 25.47 -0.14 11.37
N ALA A 366 24.67 0.79 10.84
CA ALA A 366 23.22 0.66 10.80
C ALA A 366 22.76 -0.53 9.95
N TYR A 367 23.28 -0.69 8.74
CA TYR A 367 22.98 -1.86 7.92
C TYR A 367 23.38 -3.19 8.59
N ASP A 368 24.51 -3.21 9.29
CA ASP A 368 24.98 -4.40 10.01
C ASP A 368 24.07 -4.83 11.16
N MET A 369 23.22 -3.94 11.66
CA MET A 369 22.23 -4.28 12.69
C MET A 369 21.24 -5.33 12.19
N VAL A 370 20.84 -5.31 10.91
CA VAL A 370 19.85 -6.26 10.36
C VAL A 370 20.27 -7.72 10.58
N ALA A 371 21.56 -8.03 10.47
CA ALA A 371 22.10 -9.38 10.69
C ALA A 371 22.07 -9.83 12.18
N GLN A 372 21.75 -8.93 13.12
CA GLN A 372 21.64 -9.24 14.55
C GLN A 372 20.25 -9.73 14.96
N VAL A 373 19.27 -9.68 14.06
CA VAL A 373 17.95 -10.29 14.26
C VAL A 373 18.09 -11.81 14.08
N GLN A 374 17.36 -12.59 14.87
CA GLN A 374 17.46 -14.06 14.85
C GLN A 374 17.01 -14.66 13.51
N GLN A 375 15.96 -14.08 12.93
CA GLN A 375 15.35 -14.50 11.66
C GLN A 375 14.96 -13.25 10.86
N PRO A 376 15.93 -12.48 10.33
CA PRO A 376 15.60 -11.30 9.54
C PRO A 376 14.94 -11.73 8.23
N ASP A 377 14.07 -10.87 7.68
CA ASP A 377 13.62 -11.06 6.30
C ASP A 377 14.82 -11.10 5.34
N SER A 378 14.80 -12.06 4.40
CA SER A 378 15.91 -12.30 3.51
C SER A 378 16.16 -11.16 2.52
N GLU A 379 15.11 -10.45 2.08
CA GLU A 379 15.28 -9.32 1.15
C GLU A 379 15.86 -8.11 1.88
N ILE A 380 15.36 -7.81 3.09
CA ILE A 380 15.92 -6.74 3.94
C ILE A 380 17.38 -7.03 4.26
N LEU A 381 17.71 -8.25 4.68
CA LEU A 381 19.09 -8.67 4.97
C LEU A 381 19.99 -8.53 3.73
N GLN A 382 19.48 -8.90 2.56
CA GLN A 382 20.25 -8.83 1.32
C GLN A 382 20.51 -7.37 0.91
N LYS A 383 19.50 -6.49 0.99
CA LYS A 383 19.65 -5.05 0.71
C LYS A 383 20.60 -4.38 1.71
N ALA A 384 20.44 -4.67 3.00
CA ALA A 384 21.31 -4.13 4.04
C ALA A 384 22.76 -4.58 3.87
N ASN A 385 23.03 -5.86 3.57
CA ASN A 385 24.39 -6.32 3.30
C ASN A 385 25.00 -5.65 2.06
N LEU A 386 24.20 -5.43 1.00
CA LEU A 386 24.69 -4.70 -0.18
C LEU A 386 25.06 -3.26 0.19
N GLY A 387 24.18 -2.55 0.90
CA GLY A 387 24.42 -1.20 1.40
C GLY A 387 25.66 -1.13 2.30
N ALA A 388 25.80 -2.03 3.27
CA ALA A 388 26.97 -2.14 4.14
C ALA A 388 28.26 -2.33 3.33
N GLY A 389 28.23 -3.22 2.34
CA GLY A 389 29.38 -3.47 1.47
C GLY A 389 29.83 -2.21 0.73
N GLU A 390 28.88 -1.49 0.12
CA GLU A 390 29.16 -0.22 -0.56
C GLU A 390 29.73 0.83 0.41
N MET A 391 29.21 0.92 1.63
CA MET A 391 29.72 1.85 2.64
C MET A 391 31.12 1.47 3.13
N TYR A 392 31.44 0.18 3.21
CA TYR A 392 32.77 -0.29 3.57
C TYR A 392 33.80 -0.02 2.47
N ASP A 393 33.44 -0.13 1.20
CA ASP A 393 34.30 0.26 0.09
C ASP A 393 34.63 1.77 0.13
N LEU A 394 33.65 2.64 0.41
CA LEU A 394 33.88 4.09 0.59
C LEU A 394 34.79 4.42 1.79
N GLN A 395 34.79 3.56 2.81
CA GLN A 395 35.69 3.66 3.97
C GLN A 395 37.06 3.01 3.71
N GLN A 396 37.34 2.53 2.49
CA GLN A 396 38.56 1.79 2.15
C GLN A 396 38.75 0.48 2.94
N LYS A 397 37.66 -0.08 3.48
CA LYS A 397 37.63 -1.34 4.25
C LYS A 397 37.26 -2.53 3.36
N ARG A 398 38.10 -2.80 2.36
CA ARG A 398 37.80 -3.75 1.27
C ARG A 398 37.49 -5.18 1.73
N ASP A 399 38.16 -5.66 2.77
CA ASP A 399 37.92 -7.01 3.31
C ASP A 399 36.53 -7.15 3.94
N LEU A 400 36.04 -6.09 4.58
CA LEU A 400 34.67 -6.06 5.11
C LEU A 400 33.65 -5.97 3.97
N ALA A 401 33.91 -5.12 2.97
CA ALA A 401 33.04 -4.98 1.80
C ALA A 401 32.88 -6.31 1.04
N THR A 402 33.98 -7.01 0.80
CA THR A 402 34.01 -8.29 0.09
C THR A 402 33.18 -9.35 0.82
N ARG A 403 33.32 -9.46 2.16
CA ARG A 403 32.50 -10.36 2.99
C ARG A 403 31.01 -10.04 2.89
N LYS A 404 30.66 -8.75 2.85
CA LYS A 404 29.27 -8.31 2.68
C LYS A 404 28.71 -8.67 1.32
N TYR A 405 29.44 -8.45 0.24
CA TYR A 405 29.00 -8.86 -1.10
C TYR A 405 28.86 -10.38 -1.26
N GLN A 406 29.74 -11.16 -0.61
CA GLN A 406 29.58 -12.62 -0.54
C GLN A 406 28.31 -13.02 0.22
N ALA A 407 28.02 -12.36 1.34
CA ALA A 407 26.79 -12.59 2.11
C ALA A 407 25.53 -12.26 1.27
N VAL A 408 25.54 -11.17 0.50
CA VAL A 408 24.45 -10.85 -0.45
C VAL A 408 24.18 -12.02 -1.40
N ILE A 409 25.23 -12.56 -2.03
CA ILE A 409 25.09 -13.67 -2.98
C ILE A 409 24.62 -14.95 -2.29
N ALA A 410 25.08 -15.20 -1.05
CA ALA A 410 24.70 -16.36 -0.26
C ALA A 410 23.22 -16.33 0.17
N THR A 411 22.64 -15.14 0.43
CA THR A 411 21.22 -15.01 0.80
C THR A 411 20.29 -15.41 -0.35
N ASN A 412 20.53 -14.91 -1.56
CA ASN A 412 19.80 -15.31 -2.76
C ASN A 412 20.65 -14.98 -3.99
N SER A 413 21.23 -16.00 -4.64
CA SER A 413 22.14 -15.80 -5.77
C SER A 413 21.46 -15.29 -7.04
N ASN A 414 20.13 -15.39 -7.13
CA ASN A 414 19.34 -15.11 -8.33
C ASN A 414 18.51 -13.83 -8.17
N SER A 415 19.08 -12.82 -7.52
CA SER A 415 18.42 -11.54 -7.28
C SER A 415 19.21 -10.35 -7.86
N PRO A 416 18.55 -9.21 -8.15
CA PRO A 416 19.24 -8.01 -8.61
C PRO A 416 20.35 -7.53 -7.64
N PRO A 417 20.16 -7.53 -6.30
CA PRO A 417 21.27 -7.25 -5.37
C PRO A 417 22.47 -8.17 -5.53
N ALA A 418 22.27 -9.47 -5.81
CA ALA A 418 23.36 -10.41 -6.04
C ALA A 418 24.15 -10.10 -7.32
N ASP A 419 23.48 -9.65 -8.38
CA ASP A 419 24.14 -9.18 -9.61
C ASP A 419 25.01 -7.96 -9.35
N ILE A 420 24.49 -6.99 -8.58
CA ILE A 420 25.27 -5.82 -8.15
C ILE A 420 26.47 -6.27 -7.30
N ALA A 421 26.28 -7.15 -6.32
CA ALA A 421 27.34 -7.67 -5.47
C ALA A 421 28.44 -8.38 -6.27
N ARG A 422 28.11 -9.19 -7.28
CA ARG A 422 29.10 -9.82 -8.18
C ARG A 422 29.93 -8.79 -8.93
N LYS A 423 29.31 -7.68 -9.38
CA LYS A 423 30.04 -6.56 -9.98
C LYS A 423 30.97 -5.91 -8.94
N ARG A 424 30.49 -5.68 -7.72
CA ARG A 424 31.26 -5.04 -6.65
C ARG A 424 32.41 -5.87 -6.10
N LEU A 425 32.35 -7.19 -6.20
CA LEU A 425 33.49 -8.08 -5.92
C LEU A 425 34.64 -7.87 -6.91
N LYS A 426 34.35 -7.54 -8.17
CA LYS A 426 35.36 -7.24 -9.20
C LYS A 426 35.89 -5.82 -9.09
N GLU A 427 35.00 -4.87 -8.84
CA GLU A 427 35.33 -3.44 -8.79
C GLU A 427 34.70 -2.78 -7.56
N PRO A 428 35.50 -2.16 -6.67
CA PRO A 428 34.96 -1.48 -5.50
C PRO A 428 33.90 -0.43 -5.84
N TYR A 429 32.90 -0.30 -4.97
CA TYR A 429 31.96 0.81 -5.05
C TYR A 429 32.72 2.13 -4.88
N ARG A 430 32.35 3.13 -5.69
CA ARG A 430 32.84 4.50 -5.63
C ARG A 430 31.62 5.42 -5.64
N ALA A 431 31.69 6.51 -4.88
CA ALA A 431 30.68 7.55 -4.95
C ALA A 431 30.87 8.34 -6.25
N ASP A 432 29.77 8.62 -6.94
CA ASP A 432 29.75 9.48 -8.13
C ASP A 432 29.95 10.96 -7.78
#